data_AF-A0A0X8VCR2-F1
#
_entry.id   AF-A0A0X8VCR2-F1
#
_cell.length_a   1.000
_cell.length_b   1.000
_cell.length_c   1.000
_cell.angle_alpha   90.00
_cell.angle_beta   90.00
_cell.angle_gamma   90.00
#
_symmetry.space_group_name_H-M   'P 1'
#
loop_
_entity.id
_entity.type
_entity.pdbx_description
1 polymer ?
#
loop_
_entity_poly.entity_id
_entity_poly.type
_entity_poly.pdbx_seq_one_letter_code
_entity_poly.pdbx_strand_id
1 'polypeptide(L)' 'MADFTANYNLEKPAQSDFYNVEVQNKNMDKIDTALAGAKYIISPSGEKYKWGMDTDGLFLEEV' A
#
# COMPACT_ATOMS: atom_id res chain seq x y z
N MET A 1 8.72 13.61 -18.90
CA MET A 1 8.49 12.16 -18.82
C MET A 1 8.11 11.89 -17.38
N ALA A 2 7.00 11.19 -17.15
CA ALA A 2 6.64 10.81 -15.79
C ALA A 2 7.68 9.81 -15.27
N ASP A 3 8.30 10.13 -14.14
CA ASP A 3 9.14 9.18 -13.41
C ASP A 3 8.23 8.25 -12.60
N PHE A 4 8.70 7.05 -12.27
CA PHE A 4 7.93 6.11 -11.46
C PHE A 4 8.73 5.66 -10.24
N THR A 5 8.04 5.39 -9.12
CA THR A 5 8.68 4.83 -7.93
C THR A 5 9.08 3.37 -8.15
N ALA A 6 10.21 2.93 -7.61
CA ALA A 6 10.75 1.59 -7.84
C ALA A 6 9.88 0.41 -7.31
N ASN A 7 9.19 0.60 -6.18
CA ASN A 7 8.51 -0.53 -5.50
C ASN A 7 7.10 -0.81 -6.04
N TYR A 8 6.30 0.24 -6.24
CA TYR A 8 4.87 0.12 -6.58
C TYR A 8 4.52 0.80 -7.91
N ASN A 9 5.54 1.22 -8.68
CA ASN A 9 5.38 1.90 -9.96
C ASN A 9 4.33 3.03 -9.89
N LEU A 10 4.40 3.82 -8.82
CA LEU A 10 3.57 5.01 -8.61
C LEU A 10 4.10 6.10 -9.52
N GLU A 11 3.21 6.79 -10.20
CA GLU A 11 3.56 7.90 -11.05
C GLU A 11 4.08 9.04 -10.18
N LYS A 12 5.29 9.51 -10.47
CA LYS A 12 5.93 10.62 -9.78
C LYS A 12 5.93 11.81 -10.73
N PRO A 13 4.98 12.74 -10.56
CA PRO A 13 4.95 13.97 -11.35
C PRO A 13 6.28 14.73 -11.18
N ALA A 14 6.75 15.37 -12.24
CA ALA A 14 7.90 16.27 -12.11
C ALA A 14 7.50 17.49 -11.27
N GLN A 15 8.48 18.16 -10.66
CA GLN A 15 8.22 19.38 -9.88
C GLN A 15 7.59 20.51 -10.74
N SER A 16 7.84 20.48 -12.05
CA SER A 16 7.26 21.41 -13.01
C SER A 16 5.87 21.01 -13.51
N ASP A 17 5.41 19.79 -13.22
CA ASP A 17 4.09 19.33 -13.63
C ASP A 17 3.02 19.88 -12.67
N PHE A 18 1.87 20.27 -13.22
CA PHE A 18 0.73 20.68 -12.40
C PHE A 18 0.19 19.49 -11.61
N TYR A 19 -0.28 19.76 -10.40
CA TYR A 19 -0.87 18.73 -9.54
C TYR A 19 -2.12 18.13 -10.21
N ASN A 20 -2.05 16.84 -10.55
CA ASN A 20 -3.16 16.09 -11.10
C ASN A 20 -3.76 15.16 -10.02
N VAL A 21 -4.98 15.48 -9.61
CA VAL A 21 -5.73 14.69 -8.60
C VAL A 21 -5.95 13.25 -9.06
N GLU A 22 -6.14 13.02 -10.36
CA GLU A 22 -6.34 11.67 -10.90
C GLU A 22 -5.11 10.79 -10.74
N VAL A 23 -3.92 11.36 -10.99
CA VAL A 23 -2.63 10.68 -10.78
C VAL A 23 -2.44 10.36 -9.30
N GLN A 24 -2.79 11.30 -8.43
CA GLN A 24 -2.72 11.07 -7.00
C GLN A 24 -3.68 9.94 -6.56
N ASN A 25 -4.94 9.97 -6.98
CA ASN A 25 -5.93 8.95 -6.60
C ASN A 25 -5.48 7.56 -7.06
N LYS A 26 -4.99 7.44 -8.31
CA LYS A 26 -4.43 6.17 -8.83
C LYS A 26 -3.25 5.67 -8.01
N ASN A 27 -2.39 6.56 -7.53
CA ASN A 27 -1.28 6.19 -6.67
C ASN A 27 -1.76 5.78 -5.27
N MET A 28 -2.75 6.48 -4.71
CA MET A 28 -3.37 6.13 -3.44
C MET A 28 -4.02 4.75 -3.48
N ASP A 29 -4.78 4.42 -4.52
CA ASP A 29 -5.43 3.11 -4.67
C ASP A 29 -4.40 1.97 -4.71
N LYS A 30 -3.26 2.19 -5.38
CA LYS A 30 -2.14 1.23 -5.42
C LYS A 30 -1.50 1.06 -4.05
N ILE A 31 -1.28 2.16 -3.32
CA ILE A 31 -0.73 2.14 -1.96
C ILE A 31 -1.68 1.42 -1.01
N ASP A 32 -2.98 1.74 -1.07
CA ASP A 32 -4.01 1.12 -0.24
C ASP A 32 -4.09 -0.38 -0.49
N THR A 33 -4.14 -0.80 -1.76
CA THR A 33 -4.12 -2.23 -2.14
C THR A 33 -2.85 -2.92 -1.65
N ALA A 34 -1.69 -2.28 -1.78
CA ALA A 34 -0.43 -2.84 -1.33
C ALA A 34 -0.37 -2.96 0.20
N LEU A 35 -0.91 -2.00 0.95
CA LEU A 35 -1.03 -2.04 2.41
C LEU A 35 -2.04 -3.11 2.86
N ALA A 36 -3.17 -3.22 2.17
CA ALA A 36 -4.17 -4.26 2.40
C ALA A 36 -3.66 -5.66 2.02
N GLY A 37 -2.71 -5.77 1.09
CA GLY A 37 -2.02 -7.01 0.75
C GLY A 37 -0.85 -7.31 1.68
N ALA A 38 -0.19 -6.26 2.20
CA ALA A 38 0.86 -6.39 3.19
C ALA A 38 0.35 -7.12 4.43
N LYS A 39 -0.95 -6.98 4.76
CA LYS A 39 -1.81 -7.59 5.80
C LYS A 39 -1.46 -8.97 6.38
N TYR A 40 -0.50 -9.69 5.82
CA TYR A 40 0.06 -10.93 6.36
C TYR A 40 1.44 -10.69 7.00
N ILE A 41 1.55 -10.72 8.34
CA ILE A 41 2.85 -10.76 9.02
C ILE A 41 3.31 -12.21 8.95
N ILE A 42 4.46 -12.46 8.34
CA ILE A 42 5.11 -13.77 8.43
C ILE A 42 5.97 -13.71 9.70
N SER A 43 5.64 -14.53 10.68
CA SER A 43 6.45 -14.66 11.89
C SER A 43 7.85 -15.20 11.55
N PRO A 44 8.84 -15.02 12.44
CA PRO A 44 10.15 -15.63 12.28
C PRO A 44 10.11 -17.17 12.20
N SER A 45 9.02 -17.80 12.70
CA SER A 45 8.72 -19.23 12.62
C SER A 45 8.06 -19.66 11.30
N GLY A 46 7.70 -18.72 10.42
CA GLY A 46 7.10 -18.99 9.11
C GLY A 46 5.58 -19.06 9.09
N GLU A 47 4.92 -18.89 10.24
CA GLU A 47 3.46 -18.82 10.35
C GLU A 47 2.95 -17.48 9.80
N LYS A 48 1.85 -17.52 9.05
CA LYS A 48 1.23 -16.34 8.44
C LYS A 48 0.14 -15.83 9.36
N TYR A 49 0.18 -14.54 9.67
CA TYR A 49 -0.84 -13.89 10.49
C TYR A 49 -1.50 -12.79 9.68
N LYS A 50 -2.81 -12.85 9.49
CA LYS A 50 -3.60 -11.69 9.04
C LYS A 50 -3.61 -10.67 10.17
N TRP A 51 -2.93 -9.55 9.99
CA TRP A 51 -3.17 -8.38 10.83
C TRP A 51 -4.35 -7.59 10.24
N GLY A 52 -5.15 -6.91 11.03
CA GLY A 52 -6.19 -6.05 10.47
C GLY A 52 -6.74 -5.11 11.52
N MET A 53 -7.55 -4.16 11.09
CA MET A 53 -8.26 -3.28 12.01
C MET A 53 -9.75 -3.47 11.74
N ASP A 54 -10.48 -3.91 12.75
CA ASP A 54 -11.94 -3.98 12.73
C ASP A 54 -12.55 -2.88 13.61
N THR A 55 -13.85 -2.96 13.88
CA THR A 55 -14.57 -2.04 14.76
C THR A 55 -14.13 -2.09 16.21
N ASP A 56 -13.47 -3.17 16.63
CA ASP A 56 -13.08 -3.46 18.01
C ASP A 56 -11.57 -3.25 18.24
N GLY A 57 -10.76 -3.11 17.18
CA GLY A 57 -9.38 -2.66 17.23
C GLY A 57 -8.45 -3.40 16.26
N LEU A 58 -7.15 -3.40 16.59
CA LEU A 58 -6.15 -4.15 15.84
C LEU A 58 -6.28 -5.65 16.17
N PHE A 59 -6.56 -6.49 15.18
CA PHE A 59 -6.59 -7.94 15.31
C PHE A 59 -5.39 -8.59 14.60
N LEU A 60 -4.92 -9.71 15.17
CA LEU A 60 -3.95 -10.61 14.54
C LEU A 60 -4.55 -12.03 14.58
N GLU A 61 -4.78 -12.63 13.41
CA GLU A 61 -5.35 -13.96 13.25
C GLU A 61 -4.38 -14.85 12.46
N GLU A 62 -4.08 -16.05 12.96
CA GLU A 62 -3.27 -17.04 12.26
C GLU A 62 -4.03 -17.57 11.03
N VAL A 63 -3.34 -17.71 9.88
CA VAL A 63 -3.90 -18.08 8.56
C VAL A 63 -3.57 -19.50 8.19
#